data_AF-A0A4V2AW86-F1
#
_entry.id   AF-A0A4V2AW86-F1
#
_cell.length_a   1.000
_cell.length_b   1.000
_cell.length_c   1.000
_cell.angle_alpha   90.00
_cell.angle_beta   90.00
_cell.angle_gamma   90.00
#
_symmetry.space_group_name_H-M   'P 1'
#
loop_
_entity.id
_entity.type
_entity.pdbx_description
1 polymer ?
#
loop_
_entity_poly.entity_id
_entity_poly.type
_entity_poly.pdbx_seq_one_letter_code
_entity_poly.pdbx_strand_id
1 'polypeptide(L)'
;MKKILVAAALGLFANNAMADEVMKWAWEDGNSDGAWNYSESNWNFETFSWANIPTTGDAYQGSSALSFKYLNRDLDENGSHTQAFAFALIHSGNTAQGSEPNNPSERDAGKDLTQFSHLEFYIKGSEGINQSAAKVYLRSPNGHGSVQVNLRNYVNVNQGWQKVVIPLSDLRPQDSNPNYFQIFNVTAVGFYVDQNNSNVPFDFKVDNV
;
A
#
# COMPACT_ATOMS: atom_id res chain seq x y z
N MET A 1 -68.41 11.33 26.68
CA MET A 1 -67.24 12.21 26.90
C MET A 1 -65.99 11.51 26.37
N LYS A 2 -65.16 12.26 25.66
CA LYS A 2 -64.01 11.83 24.85
C LYS A 2 -62.97 11.04 25.67
N LYS A 3 -62.51 9.90 25.16
CA LYS A 3 -61.22 9.30 25.56
C LYS A 3 -60.25 9.44 24.39
N ILE A 4 -59.16 10.13 24.69
CA ILE A 4 -58.09 10.56 23.79
C ILE A 4 -57.20 9.35 23.46
N LEU A 5 -56.97 9.10 22.16
CA LEU A 5 -55.90 8.24 21.68
C LEU A 5 -54.57 8.96 21.90
N VAL A 6 -53.71 8.40 22.74
CA VAL A 6 -52.30 8.80 22.82
C VAL A 6 -51.52 7.88 21.90
N ALA A 7 -51.14 8.38 20.74
CA ALA A 7 -50.16 7.72 19.88
C ALA A 7 -48.76 7.97 20.49
N ALA A 8 -48.14 6.91 21.02
CA ALA A 8 -46.73 6.95 21.38
C ALA A 8 -45.90 6.86 20.09
N ALA A 9 -45.31 7.98 19.68
CA ALA A 9 -44.28 7.99 18.65
C ALA A 9 -42.99 7.44 19.27
N LEU A 10 -42.67 6.17 19.01
CA LEU A 10 -41.31 5.66 19.21
C LEU A 10 -40.42 6.32 18.16
N GLY A 11 -39.58 7.26 18.61
CA GLY A 11 -38.46 7.76 17.82
C GLY A 11 -37.46 6.62 17.60
N LEU A 12 -37.36 6.15 16.36
CA LEU A 12 -36.23 5.34 15.91
C LEU A 12 -35.00 6.23 15.90
N PHE A 13 -34.17 6.12 16.93
CA PHE A 13 -32.77 6.55 16.84
C PHE A 13 -32.08 5.58 15.89
N ALA A 14 -32.04 5.93 14.61
CA ALA A 14 -31.09 5.34 13.69
C ALA A 14 -29.70 5.77 14.17
N ASN A 15 -29.03 4.89 14.92
CA ASN A 15 -27.58 4.92 15.03
C ASN A 15 -27.06 4.70 13.62
N ASN A 16 -26.85 5.79 12.88
CA ASN A 16 -25.91 5.81 11.78
C ASN A 16 -24.53 5.60 12.41
N ALA A 17 -24.20 4.35 12.74
CA ALA A 17 -22.82 3.92 12.75
C ALA A 17 -22.33 4.25 11.34
N MET A 18 -21.59 5.36 11.21
CA MET A 18 -20.87 5.64 9.99
C MET A 18 -20.01 4.40 9.77
N ALA A 19 -20.36 3.61 8.76
CA ALA A 19 -19.46 2.57 8.29
C ALA A 19 -18.14 3.30 8.04
N ASP A 20 -17.06 2.87 8.70
CA ASP A 20 -15.72 3.37 8.37
C ASP A 20 -15.58 3.24 6.86
N GLU A 21 -15.51 4.37 6.17
CA GLU A 21 -15.41 4.40 4.71
C GLU A 21 -14.07 3.74 4.37
N VAL A 22 -14.11 2.62 3.64
CA VAL A 22 -12.89 1.94 3.19
C VAL A 22 -12.58 2.45 1.79
N MET A 23 -11.49 3.19 1.65
CA MET A 23 -10.94 3.56 0.35
C MET A 23 -10.01 2.44 -0.12
N LYS A 24 -10.29 1.87 -1.29
CA LYS A 24 -9.37 0.93 -1.92
C LYS A 24 -8.30 1.68 -2.71
N TRP A 25 -7.06 1.28 -2.48
CA TRP A 25 -5.88 1.81 -3.15
C TRP A 25 -5.43 0.90 -4.29
N ALA A 26 -5.26 -0.39 -4.00
CA ALA A 26 -4.88 -1.40 -5.00
C ALA A 26 -5.62 -2.70 -4.70
N TRP A 27 -6.69 -2.94 -5.47
CA TRP A 27 -7.63 -4.05 -5.30
C TRP A 27 -7.66 -4.96 -6.54
N GLU A 28 -7.84 -4.42 -7.76
CA GLU A 28 -7.84 -5.22 -8.99
C GLU A 28 -6.95 -4.59 -10.06
N ASP A 29 -6.22 -5.46 -10.79
CA ASP A 29 -5.76 -5.23 -12.15
C ASP A 29 -6.97 -5.00 -13.06
N GLY A 30 -7.23 -3.74 -13.38
CA GLY A 30 -8.49 -3.29 -13.97
C GLY A 30 -8.62 -3.67 -15.45
N ASN A 31 -7.50 -3.90 -16.12
CA ASN A 31 -7.46 -4.27 -17.53
C ASN A 31 -7.03 -5.74 -17.76
N SER A 32 -6.63 -6.45 -16.69
CA SER A 32 -6.19 -7.85 -16.69
C SER A 32 -4.99 -8.10 -17.60
N ASP A 33 -4.09 -7.13 -17.72
CA ASP A 33 -2.88 -7.24 -18.56
C ASP A 33 -1.68 -7.89 -17.84
N GLY A 34 -1.82 -8.19 -16.54
CA GLY A 34 -0.78 -8.80 -15.73
C GLY A 34 0.19 -7.79 -15.10
N ALA A 35 -0.13 -6.50 -15.12
CA ALA A 35 0.69 -5.44 -14.57
C ALA A 35 -0.13 -4.37 -13.87
N TRP A 36 0.45 -3.79 -12.82
CA TRP A 36 -0.10 -2.59 -12.20
C TRP A 36 0.43 -1.36 -12.92
N ASN A 37 -0.35 -0.80 -13.84
CA ASN A 37 0.12 0.30 -14.69
C ASN A 37 0.50 1.54 -13.88
N TYR A 38 1.49 2.28 -14.41
CA TYR A 38 2.03 3.51 -13.82
C TYR A 38 2.73 3.34 -12.47
N SER A 39 2.98 2.11 -12.03
CA SER A 39 3.85 1.87 -10.89
C SER A 39 5.30 2.27 -11.19
N GLU A 40 6.06 2.59 -10.14
CA GLU A 40 7.48 2.94 -10.27
C GLU A 40 8.31 1.99 -9.43
N SER A 41 9.46 1.55 -9.94
CA SER A 41 10.40 0.76 -9.15
C SER A 41 11.83 0.96 -9.64
N ASN A 42 12.81 0.51 -8.86
CA ASN A 42 14.17 0.35 -9.35
C ASN A 42 14.43 -1.10 -9.81
N TRP A 43 15.57 -1.30 -10.46
CA TRP A 43 16.00 -2.58 -11.05
C TRP A 43 16.14 -3.75 -10.05
N ASN A 44 16.03 -3.49 -8.74
CA ASN A 44 16.21 -4.49 -7.71
C ASN A 44 14.87 -5.15 -7.27
N PHE A 45 13.74 -4.66 -7.80
CA PHE A 45 12.51 -5.43 -7.94
C PHE A 45 12.34 -5.91 -9.38
N GLU A 46 11.89 -7.15 -9.56
CA GLU A 46 11.51 -7.65 -10.89
C GLU A 46 10.27 -6.90 -11.40
N THR A 47 10.35 -6.39 -12.63
CA THR A 47 9.28 -5.63 -13.27
C THR A 47 8.76 -6.33 -14.52
N PHE A 48 7.55 -5.95 -14.92
CA PHE A 48 6.96 -6.27 -16.22
C PHE A 48 7.22 -5.16 -17.25
N SER A 49 6.50 -5.21 -18.37
CA SER A 49 6.52 -4.20 -19.44
C SER A 49 6.44 -2.78 -18.87
N TRP A 50 7.25 -1.87 -19.41
CA TRP A 50 7.34 -0.46 -18.99
C TRP A 50 7.72 -0.23 -17.52
N ALA A 51 8.42 -1.19 -16.90
CA ALA A 51 8.84 -1.16 -15.49
C ALA A 51 7.68 -1.22 -14.47
N ASN A 52 6.49 -1.62 -14.91
CA ASN A 52 5.34 -1.85 -14.03
C ASN A 52 5.58 -3.05 -13.10
N ILE A 53 5.01 -3.02 -11.91
CA ILE A 53 4.97 -4.16 -10.98
C ILE A 53 4.03 -5.23 -11.55
N PRO A 54 4.48 -6.49 -11.66
CA PRO A 54 3.62 -7.59 -12.12
C PRO A 54 2.43 -7.84 -11.17
N THR A 55 1.32 -8.29 -11.72
CA THR A 55 0.18 -8.83 -10.96
C THR A 55 0.11 -10.35 -11.09
N THR A 56 -0.67 -11.00 -10.23
CA THR A 56 -0.85 -12.46 -10.21
C THR A 56 -2.26 -12.82 -9.79
N GLY A 57 -2.82 -13.92 -10.33
CA GLY A 57 -4.14 -14.42 -9.93
C GLY A 57 -4.16 -15.12 -8.56
N ASP A 58 -3.02 -15.27 -7.91
CA ASP A 58 -2.92 -15.75 -6.53
C ASP A 58 -3.20 -14.59 -5.58
N ALA A 59 -4.49 -14.32 -5.33
CA ALA A 59 -4.99 -13.21 -4.51
C ALA A 59 -5.66 -13.70 -3.21
N TYR A 60 -5.77 -12.83 -2.21
CA TYR A 60 -6.53 -13.09 -0.98
C TYR A 60 -8.03 -12.82 -1.20
N GLN A 61 -8.35 -11.71 -1.85
CA GLN A 61 -9.68 -11.31 -2.30
C GLN A 61 -9.60 -10.86 -3.77
N GLY A 62 -10.74 -10.86 -4.44
CA GLY A 62 -10.76 -10.42 -5.84
C GLY A 62 -10.13 -11.44 -6.80
N SER A 63 -9.54 -10.94 -7.87
CA SER A 63 -8.97 -11.76 -8.96
C SER A 63 -7.47 -11.57 -9.18
N SER A 64 -6.87 -10.57 -8.53
CA SER A 64 -5.47 -10.24 -8.74
C SER A 64 -4.80 -9.70 -7.47
N ALA A 65 -3.48 -9.86 -7.39
CA ALA A 65 -2.64 -9.28 -6.35
C ALA A 65 -1.34 -8.73 -6.96
N LEU A 66 -0.72 -7.76 -6.30
CA LEU A 66 0.60 -7.26 -6.67
C LEU A 66 1.66 -8.32 -6.33
N SER A 67 2.60 -8.55 -7.24
CA SER A 67 3.66 -9.55 -7.08
C SER A 67 5.03 -8.89 -7.11
N PHE A 68 5.74 -8.96 -5.99
CA PHE A 68 7.07 -8.38 -5.82
C PHE A 68 8.12 -9.47 -5.70
N LYS A 69 9.26 -9.25 -6.35
CA LYS A 69 10.42 -10.13 -6.23
C LYS A 69 11.69 -9.31 -6.12
N TYR A 70 12.24 -9.29 -4.92
CA TYR A 70 13.48 -8.61 -4.60
C TYR A 70 14.67 -9.47 -5.03
N LEU A 71 15.57 -8.88 -5.83
CA LEU A 71 16.60 -9.62 -6.54
C LEU A 71 17.94 -9.67 -5.78
N ASN A 72 18.31 -8.58 -5.12
CA ASN A 72 19.61 -8.33 -4.46
C ASN A 72 20.83 -8.73 -5.31
N ARG A 73 20.97 -8.21 -6.54
CA ARG A 73 21.97 -8.71 -7.49
C ARG A 73 23.18 -7.80 -7.71
N ASP A 74 23.15 -6.58 -7.21
CA ASP A 74 24.21 -5.62 -7.47
C ASP A 74 25.40 -5.88 -6.54
N LEU A 75 26.44 -6.52 -7.08
CA LEU A 75 27.68 -6.85 -6.39
C LEU A 75 28.84 -5.98 -6.92
N ASP A 76 29.74 -5.58 -6.04
CA ASP A 76 31.04 -5.01 -6.39
C ASP A 76 32.07 -6.10 -6.71
N GLU A 77 33.27 -5.66 -7.08
CA GLU A 77 34.42 -6.52 -7.36
C GLU A 77 34.87 -7.42 -6.19
N ASN A 78 34.46 -7.09 -4.96
CA ASN A 78 34.75 -7.84 -3.75
C ASN A 78 33.60 -8.77 -3.34
N GLY A 79 32.54 -8.87 -4.15
CA GLY A 79 31.34 -9.65 -3.85
C GLY A 79 30.47 -9.03 -2.74
N SER A 80 30.66 -7.75 -2.42
CA SER A 80 29.78 -6.99 -1.52
C SER A 80 28.70 -6.27 -2.31
N HIS A 81 27.54 -6.00 -1.70
CA HIS A 81 26.48 -5.33 -2.43
C HIS A 81 26.72 -3.82 -2.57
N THR A 82 26.72 -3.30 -3.81
CA THR A 82 26.86 -1.85 -4.08
C THR A 82 25.57 -1.09 -3.81
N GLN A 83 24.42 -1.69 -4.12
CA GLN A 83 23.09 -1.08 -4.03
C GLN A 83 22.05 -2.10 -3.56
N ALA A 84 22.20 -2.58 -2.32
CA ALA A 84 21.27 -3.54 -1.69
C ALA A 84 19.91 -2.95 -1.27
N PHE A 85 19.39 -1.94 -1.99
CA PHE A 85 18.09 -1.35 -1.71
C PHE A 85 17.12 -1.56 -2.87
N ALA A 86 15.83 -1.55 -2.57
CA ALA A 86 14.78 -1.57 -3.58
C ALA A 86 13.64 -0.65 -3.19
N PHE A 87 12.92 -0.13 -4.18
CA PHE A 87 11.64 0.54 -3.95
C PHE A 87 10.63 0.16 -5.03
N ALA A 88 9.37 0.11 -4.63
CA ALA A 88 8.22 0.06 -5.52
C ALA A 88 7.16 1.05 -5.03
N LEU A 89 6.60 1.84 -5.93
CA LEU A 89 5.53 2.80 -5.67
C LEU A 89 4.29 2.36 -6.43
N ILE A 90 3.22 2.14 -5.69
CA ILE A 90 1.93 1.72 -6.20
C ILE A 90 1.03 2.95 -6.19
N HIS A 91 0.78 3.48 -7.37
CA HIS A 91 -0.16 4.58 -7.58
C HIS A 91 -1.58 4.03 -7.74
N SER A 92 -2.59 4.82 -7.48
CA SER A 92 -3.99 4.42 -7.58
C SER A 92 -4.75 5.38 -8.48
N GLY A 93 -5.67 4.87 -9.30
CA GLY A 93 -6.55 5.70 -10.11
C GLY A 93 -7.46 6.58 -9.26
N ASN A 94 -8.14 7.54 -9.87
CA ASN A 94 -8.93 8.55 -9.16
C ASN A 94 -10.13 7.98 -8.39
N THR A 95 -10.59 6.76 -8.71
CA THR A 95 -11.74 6.16 -8.05
C THR A 95 -11.34 5.55 -6.70
N ALA A 96 -12.30 5.44 -5.79
CA ALA A 96 -12.11 4.72 -4.52
C ALA A 96 -12.21 3.19 -4.66
N GLN A 97 -12.24 2.68 -5.90
CA GLN A 97 -12.38 1.25 -6.19
C GLN A 97 -11.03 0.50 -6.17
N GLY A 98 -9.91 1.23 -6.08
CA GLY A 98 -8.59 0.64 -6.02
C GLY A 98 -8.19 -0.01 -7.34
N SER A 99 -8.38 0.68 -8.45
CA SER A 99 -7.82 0.30 -9.74
C SER A 99 -6.53 1.08 -10.01
N GLU A 100 -5.74 0.61 -10.97
CA GLU A 100 -4.60 1.35 -11.49
C GLU A 100 -5.00 2.68 -12.18
N PRO A 101 -4.07 3.65 -12.30
CA PRO A 101 -4.27 4.85 -13.12
C PRO A 101 -4.40 4.52 -14.61
N ASN A 102 -5.22 5.27 -15.34
CA ASN A 102 -5.35 5.12 -16.80
C ASN A 102 -4.48 6.11 -17.58
N ASN A 103 -4.00 7.17 -16.93
CA ASN A 103 -3.21 8.24 -17.53
C ASN A 103 -2.28 8.90 -16.49
N PRO A 104 -1.25 9.65 -16.92
CA PRO A 104 -0.35 10.33 -15.99
C PRO A 104 -1.05 11.30 -15.02
N SER A 105 -2.13 11.95 -15.45
CA SER A 105 -2.87 12.87 -14.58
C SER A 105 -3.58 12.15 -13.43
N GLU A 106 -4.03 10.91 -13.63
CA GLU A 106 -4.57 10.08 -12.55
C GLU A 106 -3.47 9.58 -11.62
N ARG A 107 -2.32 9.15 -12.18
CA ARG A 107 -1.16 8.73 -11.38
C ARG A 107 -0.71 9.84 -10.43
N ASP A 108 -0.66 11.08 -10.93
CA ASP A 108 -0.17 12.23 -10.16
C ASP A 108 -1.25 12.88 -9.28
N ALA A 109 -2.50 12.41 -9.34
CA ALA A 109 -3.59 12.92 -8.53
C ALA A 109 -3.52 12.36 -7.11
N GLY A 110 -3.19 13.22 -6.15
CA GLY A 110 -3.15 12.82 -4.75
C GLY A 110 -4.55 12.62 -4.15
N LYS A 111 -4.63 11.71 -3.18
CA LYS A 111 -5.82 11.42 -2.38
C LYS A 111 -5.65 11.98 -0.98
N ASP A 112 -6.75 12.49 -0.43
CA ASP A 112 -6.81 12.97 0.94
C ASP A 112 -7.04 11.79 1.90
N LEU A 113 -6.03 11.49 2.72
CA LEU A 113 -6.08 10.41 3.69
C LEU A 113 -6.32 10.92 5.13
N THR A 114 -6.66 12.19 5.33
CA THR A 114 -6.78 12.80 6.68
C THR A 114 -7.88 12.19 7.54
N GLN A 115 -8.93 11.64 6.92
CA GLN A 115 -10.07 11.03 7.61
C GLN A 115 -9.87 9.55 7.99
N PHE A 116 -8.84 8.90 7.46
CA PHE A 116 -8.58 7.48 7.73
C PHE A 116 -7.66 7.31 8.93
N SER A 117 -7.75 6.15 9.59
CA SER A 117 -6.96 5.85 10.79
C SER A 117 -5.79 4.89 10.53
N HIS A 118 -5.87 4.06 9.49
CA HIS A 118 -4.88 3.04 9.18
C HIS A 118 -4.76 2.78 7.68
N LEU A 119 -3.61 2.26 7.28
CA LEU A 119 -3.38 1.55 6.03
C LEU A 119 -3.54 0.06 6.32
N GLU A 120 -4.34 -0.64 5.51
CA GLU A 120 -4.57 -2.08 5.62
C GLU A 120 -4.19 -2.77 4.31
N PHE A 121 -3.65 -3.98 4.39
CA PHE A 121 -3.49 -4.86 3.24
C PHE A 121 -3.28 -6.31 3.69
N TYR A 122 -3.34 -7.25 2.76
CA TYR A 122 -2.98 -8.65 2.98
C TYR A 122 -1.64 -8.95 2.32
N ILE A 123 -0.80 -9.73 2.98
CA ILE A 123 0.53 -10.09 2.50
C ILE A 123 0.81 -11.57 2.69
N LYS A 124 1.56 -12.16 1.76
CA LYS A 124 2.26 -13.45 1.93
C LYS A 124 3.57 -13.44 1.16
N GLY A 125 4.52 -14.31 1.50
CA GLY A 125 5.81 -14.36 0.83
C GLY A 125 6.81 -15.33 1.45
N SER A 126 8.03 -15.33 0.95
CA SER A 126 9.14 -16.11 1.50
C SER A 126 9.76 -15.45 2.74
N GLU A 127 10.37 -16.26 3.62
CA GLU A 127 10.93 -15.79 4.89
C GLU A 127 12.02 -14.72 4.74
N GLY A 128 12.64 -14.60 3.56
CA GLY A 128 13.70 -13.63 3.29
C GLY A 128 13.27 -12.17 3.48
N ILE A 129 11.97 -11.86 3.37
CA ILE A 129 11.45 -10.52 3.67
C ILE A 129 11.59 -10.15 5.15
N ASN A 130 11.49 -11.12 6.06
CA ASN A 130 11.62 -10.87 7.51
C ASN A 130 13.07 -10.63 7.93
N GLN A 131 14.01 -11.17 7.15
CA GLN A 131 15.45 -10.96 7.35
C GLN A 131 15.90 -9.62 6.76
N SER A 132 15.17 -9.14 5.74
CA SER A 132 15.44 -7.88 5.07
C SER A 132 14.79 -6.71 5.80
N ALA A 133 15.37 -5.52 5.69
CA ALA A 133 14.81 -4.30 6.26
C ALA A 133 13.65 -3.76 5.40
N ALA A 134 12.61 -4.58 5.20
CA ALA A 134 11.43 -4.24 4.43
C ALA A 134 10.56 -3.21 5.18
N LYS A 135 10.16 -2.16 4.48
CA LYS A 135 9.43 -1.02 5.00
C LYS A 135 8.25 -0.66 4.11
N VAL A 136 7.27 -0.01 4.71
CA VAL A 136 6.10 0.58 4.03
C VAL A 136 6.07 2.07 4.31
N TYR A 137 5.67 2.86 3.32
CA TYR A 137 5.51 4.31 3.44
C TYR A 137 4.47 4.85 2.45
N LEU A 138 4.13 6.13 2.59
CA LEU A 138 3.27 6.87 1.66
C LEU A 138 4.09 7.96 0.98
N ARG A 139 3.72 8.34 -0.24
CA ARG A 139 4.41 9.41 -0.99
C ARG A 139 3.42 10.49 -1.42
N SER A 140 3.84 11.75 -1.33
CA SER A 140 3.13 12.91 -1.90
C SER A 140 3.75 13.36 -3.24
N PRO A 141 3.03 14.12 -4.08
CA PRO A 141 3.49 14.52 -5.42
C PRO A 141 4.79 15.31 -5.46
N ASN A 142 5.10 16.04 -4.39
CA ASN A 142 6.36 16.79 -4.24
C ASN A 142 7.60 15.89 -4.05
N GLY A 143 7.44 14.56 -4.12
CA GLY A 143 8.52 13.59 -3.98
C GLY A 143 8.85 13.25 -2.53
N HIS A 144 8.21 13.90 -1.57
CA HIS A 144 8.44 13.63 -0.15
C HIS A 144 7.66 12.40 0.30
N GLY A 145 8.36 11.52 1.03
CA GLY A 145 7.78 10.34 1.65
C GLY A 145 7.40 10.59 3.11
N SER A 146 6.40 9.84 3.57
CA SER A 146 6.07 9.67 4.98
C SER A 146 7.22 9.01 5.73
N VAL A 147 7.09 8.85 7.05
CA VAL A 147 7.98 7.96 7.81
C VAL A 147 7.89 6.55 7.19
N GLN A 148 9.05 5.93 6.95
CA GLN A 148 9.13 4.54 6.51
C GLN A 148 9.09 3.63 7.73
N VAL A 149 8.04 2.84 7.87
CA VAL A 149 7.87 1.93 9.00
C VAL A 149 8.34 0.52 8.64
N ASN A 150 9.02 -0.16 9.56
CA ASN A 150 9.46 -1.54 9.33
C ASN A 150 8.25 -2.48 9.32
N LEU A 151 8.09 -3.24 8.23
CA LEU A 151 6.98 -4.18 8.05
C LEU A 151 6.93 -5.25 9.14
N ARG A 152 8.12 -5.71 9.59
CA ARG A 152 8.27 -6.70 10.67
C ARG A 152 7.68 -6.27 12.02
N ASN A 153 7.40 -4.97 12.21
CA ASN A 153 6.73 -4.49 13.42
C ASN A 153 5.24 -4.82 13.44
N TYR A 154 4.65 -5.19 12.29
CA TYR A 154 3.21 -5.43 12.12
C TYR A 154 2.89 -6.86 11.70
N VAL A 155 3.84 -7.58 11.09
CA VAL A 155 3.64 -8.94 10.61
C VAL A 155 4.95 -9.72 10.54
N ASN A 156 4.89 -11.03 10.79
CA ASN A 156 5.96 -11.97 10.44
C ASN A 156 5.52 -12.76 9.21
N VAL A 157 6.03 -12.38 8.04
CA VAL A 157 5.54 -12.85 6.74
C VAL A 157 5.87 -14.32 6.54
N ASN A 158 4.92 -15.10 6.05
CA ASN A 158 5.13 -16.47 5.62
C ASN A 158 4.30 -16.78 4.37
N GLN A 159 4.22 -18.06 3.99
CA GLN A 159 3.56 -18.51 2.76
C GLN A 159 2.01 -18.40 2.80
N GLY A 160 1.42 -18.12 3.96
CA GLY A 160 -0.01 -17.86 4.12
C GLY A 160 -0.35 -16.37 4.09
N TRP A 161 -1.57 -16.04 3.65
CA TRP A 161 -2.08 -14.67 3.68
C TRP A 161 -2.27 -14.17 5.11
N GLN A 162 -1.72 -12.99 5.39
CA GLN A 162 -1.75 -12.34 6.70
C GLN A 162 -2.20 -10.90 6.52
N LYS A 163 -3.11 -10.45 7.39
CA LYS A 163 -3.55 -9.07 7.42
C LYS A 163 -2.50 -8.19 8.10
N VAL A 164 -2.20 -7.05 7.49
CA VAL A 164 -1.35 -5.99 8.02
C VAL A 164 -2.21 -4.76 8.27
N VAL A 165 -2.04 -4.14 9.43
CA VAL A 165 -2.73 -2.90 9.80
C VAL A 165 -1.69 -1.94 10.36
N ILE A 166 -1.41 -0.85 9.64
CA ILE A 166 -0.45 0.18 10.01
C ILE A 166 -1.22 1.44 10.38
N PRO A 167 -1.20 1.90 11.64
CA PRO A 167 -1.80 3.18 12.01
C PRO A 167 -1.18 4.32 11.18
N LEU A 168 -2.01 5.20 10.62
CA LEU A 168 -1.50 6.35 9.86
C LEU A 168 -0.70 7.31 10.75
N SER A 169 -0.84 7.25 12.07
CA SER A 169 0.01 7.95 13.03
C SER A 169 1.48 7.57 12.89
N ASP A 170 1.78 6.31 12.58
CA ASP A 170 3.15 5.77 12.56
C ASP A 170 3.87 6.17 11.26
N LEU A 171 3.10 6.55 10.24
CA LEU A 171 3.59 7.08 8.96
C LEU A 171 3.80 8.60 9.00
N ARG A 172 3.27 9.32 10.01
CA ARG A 172 3.39 10.78 10.07
C ARG A 172 4.79 11.21 10.51
N PRO A 173 5.45 12.14 9.81
CA PRO A 173 6.66 12.78 10.31
C PRO A 173 6.37 13.52 11.62
N GLN A 174 7.35 13.54 12.53
CA GLN A 174 7.22 14.25 13.81
C GLN A 174 7.05 15.76 13.61
N ASP A 175 7.68 16.32 12.57
CA ASP A 175 7.56 17.72 12.22
C ASP A 175 6.50 17.94 11.13
N SER A 176 5.45 18.68 11.47
CA SER A 176 4.41 19.10 10.53
C SER A 176 4.88 20.29 9.69
N ASN A 177 5.86 20.07 8.80
CA ASN A 177 6.22 21.09 7.81
C ASN A 177 5.50 20.78 6.48
N PRO A 178 4.63 21.69 6.00
CA PRO A 178 3.78 21.47 4.82
C PRO A 178 4.56 21.34 3.51
N ASN A 179 5.85 21.66 3.50
CA ASN A 179 6.74 21.44 2.37
C ASN A 179 7.26 19.98 2.28
N TYR A 180 7.05 19.14 3.30
CA TYR A 180 7.40 17.72 3.28
C TYR A 180 6.20 16.85 2.90
N PHE A 181 6.03 15.69 3.53
CA PHE A 181 4.94 14.76 3.29
C PHE A 181 3.58 15.38 3.61
N GLN A 182 2.63 15.21 2.68
CA GLN A 182 1.29 15.79 2.75
C GLN A 182 0.24 14.68 2.82
N ILE A 183 -0.29 14.39 4.02
CA ILE A 183 -1.30 13.33 4.20
C ILE A 183 -2.63 13.64 3.48
N PHE A 184 -2.91 14.90 3.18
CA PHE A 184 -4.08 15.33 2.41
C PHE A 184 -3.87 15.22 0.88
N ASN A 185 -2.70 14.75 0.44
CA ASN A 185 -2.29 14.73 -0.97
C ASN A 185 -1.29 13.59 -1.22
N VAL A 186 -1.73 12.35 -1.03
CA VAL A 186 -0.90 11.14 -1.19
C VAL A 186 -1.11 10.55 -2.58
N THR A 187 -0.04 10.25 -3.31
CA THR A 187 -0.09 9.67 -4.67
C THR A 187 0.32 8.21 -4.76
N ALA A 188 1.08 7.70 -3.79
CA ALA A 188 1.49 6.29 -3.82
C ALA A 188 1.62 5.66 -2.43
N VAL A 189 1.36 4.36 -2.38
CA VAL A 189 1.82 3.46 -1.32
C VAL A 189 3.16 2.86 -1.76
N GLY A 190 4.17 2.97 -0.92
CA GLY A 190 5.53 2.54 -1.23
C GLY A 190 5.95 1.31 -0.42
N PHE A 191 6.59 0.35 -1.09
CA PHE A 191 7.32 -0.75 -0.49
C PHE A 191 8.81 -0.54 -0.71
N TYR A 192 9.59 -0.58 0.37
CA TYR A 192 11.01 -0.26 0.36
C TYR A 192 11.81 -1.36 1.04
N VAL A 193 13.00 -1.64 0.53
CA VAL A 193 14.00 -2.49 1.18
C VAL A 193 15.21 -1.62 1.42
N ASP A 194 15.61 -1.44 2.68
CA ASP A 194 16.74 -0.60 3.04
C ASP A 194 18.08 -1.17 2.57
N GLN A 195 19.05 -0.30 2.32
CA GLN A 195 20.38 -0.71 1.89
C GLN A 195 21.09 -1.45 3.02
N ASN A 196 21.14 -2.78 2.93
CA ASN A 196 21.82 -3.63 3.90
C ASN A 196 22.42 -4.86 3.23
N ASN A 197 23.70 -5.13 3.48
CA ASN A 197 24.43 -6.29 2.95
C ASN A 197 23.93 -7.64 3.49
N SER A 198 23.03 -7.64 4.49
CA SER A 198 22.37 -8.84 5.02
C SER A 198 21.07 -9.19 4.30
N ASN A 199 20.61 -8.35 3.37
CA ASN A 199 19.40 -8.65 2.60
C ASN A 199 19.63 -9.93 1.77
N VAL A 200 18.61 -10.75 1.64
CA VAL A 200 18.62 -11.93 0.77
C VAL A 200 17.54 -11.75 -0.30
N PRO A 201 17.64 -12.38 -1.49
CA PRO A 201 16.54 -12.37 -2.44
C PRO A 201 15.28 -12.98 -1.83
N PHE A 202 14.12 -12.39 -2.10
CA PHE A 202 12.82 -12.88 -1.62
C PHE A 202 11.69 -12.46 -2.55
N ASP A 203 10.52 -13.05 -2.33
CA ASP A 203 9.29 -12.74 -3.04
C ASP A 203 8.17 -12.53 -2.03
N PHE A 204 7.25 -11.63 -2.37
CA PHE A 204 6.03 -11.42 -1.62
C PHE A 204 4.91 -10.92 -2.53
N LYS A 205 3.67 -11.14 -2.10
CA LYS A 205 2.47 -10.66 -2.75
C LYS A 205 1.72 -9.75 -1.80
N VAL A 206 1.16 -8.68 -2.32
CA VAL A 206 0.30 -7.77 -1.57
C VAL A 206 -1.04 -7.68 -2.26
N ASP A 207 -2.10 -7.73 -1.48
CA ASP A 207 -3.47 -7.66 -1.97
C ASP A 207 -4.31 -6.73 -1.10
N ASN A 208 -5.33 -6.12 -1.72
CA ASN A 208 -6.39 -5.38 -1.07
C ASN A 208 -5.88 -4.24 -0.18
N VAL A 209 -5.03 -3.40 -0.76
CA VAL A 209 -4.51 -2.17 -0.17
C VAL A 209 -5.61 -1.12 -0.08
#